data_AF-A0A2S7DRE2-F1
#
_entry.id   AF-A0A2S7DRE2-F1
#
_cell.length_a   1.000
_cell.length_b   1.000
_cell.length_c   1.000
_cell.angle_alpha   90.00
_cell.angle_beta   90.00
_cell.angle_gamma   90.00
#
_symmetry.space_group_name_H-M   'P 1'
#
loop_
_entity.id
_entity.type
_entity.pdbx_description
1 polymer ?
#
loop_
_entity_poly.entity_id
_entity_poly.type
_entity_poly.pdbx_seq_one_letter_code
_entity_poly.pdbx_strand_id
1 'polypeptide(L)'
;MRSDRRRSAARLLLLMLVSTGAASAEQVTAPTAAAQFTPMQTLVSGDCWGRWPDDVLAAVSTCKPAEHNRIALQVPDDADGPARVGIDAQPCNGARCADLAQVLQRAPAQQLLLRTPPARIEVVLAALDRANARARVVIEPLVQAVPAPAAPVTLAPGVRYWRQAIAGAAPVMLHIARIDLSTPGLQLVGTPGQRRGGGEFLATPTTTFVRDAGLALAINADYFLPFDGGHLFDQAFVPVAGQGVTAEGLAIDNGHLDSAAATTDARVNAAFCVSTHNIARIVRGSCAQDTRLGVGAGPLLLLDGQRQPREASRAAYYDGPEPRSALALDRTGKTLWMVVADGRQPGYSAGITLDALTAVLEQLGAVAAINLDGGGSSTLAARVDGRVRTLNRPIHTGIPGRERPVANQLGVRIAAQR
;
A
#
# COMPACT_ATOMS: atom_id res chain seq x y z
N MET A 1 -68.36 -21.78 21.61
CA MET A 1 -67.74 -22.53 22.73
C MET A 1 -67.00 -23.74 22.17
N ARG A 2 -65.89 -24.09 22.84
CA ARG A 2 -64.84 -25.06 22.47
C ARG A 2 -65.28 -26.46 22.00
N SER A 3 -64.39 -27.03 21.16
CA SER A 3 -64.02 -28.46 21.03
C SER A 3 -65.10 -29.40 20.47
N ASP A 4 -64.82 -30.53 19.83
CA ASP A 4 -63.63 -31.36 19.77
C ASP A 4 -63.77 -32.41 18.64
N ARG A 5 -62.65 -32.99 18.23
CA ARG A 5 -62.45 -34.40 17.80
C ARG A 5 -63.12 -35.01 16.55
N ARG A 6 -62.21 -35.40 15.64
CA ARG A 6 -61.87 -36.76 15.15
C ARG A 6 -62.94 -37.64 14.48
N ARG A 7 -62.56 -38.19 13.32
CA ARG A 7 -62.77 -39.56 12.74
C ARG A 7 -62.49 -39.45 11.23
N SER A 8 -61.88 -40.38 10.47
CA SER A 8 -61.54 -41.80 10.64
C SER A 8 -60.63 -42.27 9.48
N ALA A 9 -59.76 -43.24 9.81
CA ALA A 9 -59.41 -44.48 9.08
C ALA A 9 -58.75 -44.39 7.67
N ALA A 10 -57.57 -44.96 7.36
CA ALA A 10 -56.91 -46.27 7.60
C ALA A 10 -56.88 -47.15 6.32
N ARG A 11 -55.74 -47.84 6.14
CA ARG A 11 -55.29 -48.81 5.10
C ARG A 11 -54.29 -48.18 4.10
N LEU A 12 -53.12 -48.77 3.80
CA LEU A 12 -52.84 -50.19 3.57
C LEU A 12 -51.36 -50.55 3.81
N LEU A 13 -51.14 -51.81 4.22
CA LEU A 13 -49.87 -52.56 4.39
C LEU A 13 -49.03 -52.65 3.10
N LEU A 14 -47.69 -52.66 3.21
CA LEU A 14 -46.85 -53.81 2.79
C LEU A 14 -45.41 -53.73 3.33
N LEU A 15 -44.91 -54.88 3.83
CA LEU A 15 -43.54 -55.15 4.27
C LEU A 15 -42.55 -55.15 3.09
N MET A 16 -41.27 -54.82 3.37
CA MET A 16 -40.09 -55.63 2.97
C MET A 16 -38.88 -55.24 3.84
N LEU A 17 -38.27 -56.24 4.47
CA LEU A 17 -36.97 -56.15 5.15
C LEU A 17 -35.85 -56.07 4.11
N VAL A 18 -34.88 -55.16 4.30
CA VAL A 18 -33.47 -55.41 3.96
C VAL A 18 -32.57 -54.79 5.02
N SER A 19 -31.56 -55.58 5.37
CA SER A 19 -30.54 -55.51 6.39
C SER A 19 -29.59 -54.30 6.36
N THR A 20 -29.18 -53.94 7.58
CA THR A 20 -27.91 -53.34 8.03
C THR A 20 -26.80 -53.14 7.00
N GLY A 21 -26.45 -51.88 6.77
CA GLY A 21 -25.16 -51.46 6.22
C GLY A 21 -24.66 -50.27 7.04
N ALA A 22 -23.73 -50.53 7.96
CA ALA A 22 -22.91 -49.49 8.57
C ALA A 22 -21.94 -48.98 7.50
N ALA A 23 -22.12 -47.73 7.06
CA ALA A 23 -21.16 -47.02 6.23
C ALA A 23 -20.40 -46.04 7.12
N SER A 24 -19.10 -46.23 7.12
CA SER A 24 -18.07 -45.60 7.94
C SER A 24 -18.11 -44.07 7.87
N ALA A 25 -17.80 -43.45 9.02
CA ALA A 25 -17.39 -42.06 9.08
C ALA A 25 -16.06 -41.89 8.32
N GLU A 26 -16.12 -41.41 7.08
CA GLU A 26 -14.94 -40.87 6.41
C GLU A 26 -14.69 -39.46 6.93
N GLN A 27 -13.70 -39.36 7.82
CA GLN A 27 -13.03 -38.12 8.15
C GLN A 27 -12.44 -37.54 6.86
N VAL A 28 -13.09 -36.49 6.33
CA VAL A 28 -12.47 -35.64 5.31
C VAL A 28 -11.39 -34.83 6.02
N THR A 29 -10.18 -35.38 6.03
CA THR A 29 -8.96 -34.66 6.37
C THR A 29 -8.77 -33.53 5.37
N ALA A 30 -8.99 -32.30 5.82
CA ALA A 30 -8.59 -31.11 5.08
C ALA A 30 -7.07 -31.14 4.84
N PRO A 31 -6.57 -30.86 3.62
CA PRO A 31 -5.15 -30.65 3.44
C PRO A 31 -4.79 -29.28 4.03
N THR A 32 -4.43 -29.27 5.32
CA THR A 32 -3.60 -28.21 5.90
C THR A 32 -2.18 -28.36 5.38
N ALA A 33 -1.96 -28.00 4.13
CA ALA A 33 -0.65 -27.52 3.71
C ALA A 33 -0.60 -26.03 4.06
N ALA A 34 -0.44 -25.72 5.35
CA ALA A 34 0.20 -24.47 5.71
C ALA A 34 1.51 -24.48 4.92
N ALA A 35 1.71 -23.51 4.02
CA ALA A 35 2.99 -23.35 3.34
C ALA A 35 4.05 -23.32 4.43
N GLN A 36 4.79 -24.42 4.58
CA GLN A 36 5.85 -24.49 5.55
C GLN A 36 6.81 -23.39 5.15
N PHE A 37 6.92 -22.38 6.01
CA PHE A 37 7.98 -21.41 5.91
C PHE A 37 9.28 -22.20 5.96
N THR A 38 9.90 -22.44 4.82
CA THR A 38 11.25 -22.96 4.75
C THR A 38 12.14 -21.78 5.13
N PRO A 39 12.73 -21.75 6.33
CA PRO A 39 13.68 -20.71 6.66
C PRO A 39 14.80 -20.79 5.62
N MET A 40 15.13 -19.69 4.95
CA MET A 40 16.37 -19.66 4.19
C MET A 40 17.49 -20.01 5.17
N GLN A 41 18.17 -21.14 4.93
CA GLN A 41 19.32 -21.53 5.73
C GLN A 41 20.35 -20.40 5.62
N THR A 42 20.41 -19.57 6.65
CA THR A 42 21.46 -18.59 6.83
C THR A 42 22.65 -19.38 7.39
N LEU A 43 23.34 -20.13 6.52
CA LEU A 43 24.61 -20.72 6.89
C LEU A 43 25.66 -19.60 6.85
N VAL A 44 25.71 -18.87 7.96
CA VAL A 44 26.95 -18.24 8.40
C VAL A 44 27.88 -19.42 8.65
N SER A 45 28.92 -19.62 7.84
CA SER A 45 30.00 -20.49 8.30
C SER A 45 30.53 -19.83 9.58
N GLY A 46 30.32 -20.49 10.72
CA GLY A 46 30.59 -19.93 12.05
C GLY A 46 32.03 -19.47 12.23
N ASP A 47 32.91 -19.95 11.35
CA ASP A 47 34.36 -19.80 11.40
C ASP A 47 34.82 -18.46 10.80
N CYS A 48 34.10 -17.92 9.79
CA CYS A 48 34.57 -16.76 9.04
C CYS A 48 33.95 -15.45 9.49
N TRP A 49 32.62 -15.40 9.61
CA TRP A 49 31.94 -14.15 9.97
C TRP A 49 32.28 -13.69 11.39
N GLY A 50 32.38 -14.62 12.33
CA GLY A 50 32.75 -14.32 13.72
C GLY A 50 34.16 -13.74 13.90
N ARG A 51 35.02 -13.81 12.87
CA ARG A 51 36.40 -13.32 12.91
C ARG A 51 36.52 -11.83 12.55
N TRP A 52 35.55 -11.27 11.83
CA TRP A 52 35.49 -9.83 11.50
C TRP A 52 34.12 -9.26 11.86
N PRO A 53 33.75 -9.27 13.15
CA PRO A 53 32.42 -8.89 13.60
C PRO A 53 32.13 -7.39 13.41
N ASP A 54 33.11 -6.57 13.06
CA ASP A 54 32.96 -5.11 12.95
C ASP A 54 33.45 -4.52 11.62
N ASP A 55 33.85 -5.36 10.64
CA ASP A 55 34.39 -4.90 9.36
C ASP A 55 33.78 -5.65 8.19
N VAL A 56 32.82 -4.99 7.52
CA VAL A 56 32.08 -5.54 6.38
C VAL A 56 33.03 -5.86 5.22
N LEU A 57 33.99 -4.99 4.93
CA LEU A 57 34.88 -5.16 3.78
C LEU A 57 35.90 -6.27 4.04
N ALA A 58 36.45 -6.35 5.25
CA ALA A 58 37.36 -7.44 5.62
C ALA A 58 36.65 -8.80 5.59
N ALA A 59 35.42 -8.86 6.10
CA ALA A 59 34.62 -10.08 6.09
C ALA A 59 34.36 -10.58 4.66
N VAL A 60 33.87 -9.72 3.76
CA VAL A 60 33.53 -10.15 2.39
C VAL A 60 34.76 -10.45 1.53
N SER A 61 35.92 -9.86 1.83
CA SER A 61 37.17 -10.12 1.08
C SER A 61 37.92 -11.35 1.55
N THR A 62 37.80 -11.73 2.83
CA THR A 62 38.61 -12.81 3.42
C THR A 62 37.84 -14.12 3.57
N CYS A 63 36.51 -14.06 3.59
CA CYS A 63 35.71 -15.28 3.61
C CYS A 63 35.83 -16.05 2.30
N LYS A 64 36.17 -17.34 2.42
CA LYS A 64 36.23 -18.24 1.28
C LYS A 64 34.82 -18.43 0.71
N PRO A 65 34.61 -18.19 -0.59
CA PRO A 65 33.39 -18.60 -1.26
C PRO A 65 33.24 -20.11 -1.13
N ALA A 66 32.04 -20.60 -0.84
CA ALA A 66 31.72 -22.01 -0.94
C ALA A 66 30.41 -22.20 -1.68
N GLU A 67 30.31 -23.30 -2.41
CA GLU A 67 29.09 -23.76 -3.04
C GLU A 67 28.05 -23.93 -1.91
N HIS A 68 27.01 -23.07 -1.89
CA HIS A 68 25.97 -22.95 -0.86
C HIS A 68 26.22 -21.99 0.33
N ASN A 69 27.40 -21.37 0.47
CA ASN A 69 27.61 -20.36 1.51
C ASN A 69 27.24 -18.96 1.02
N ARG A 70 26.47 -18.23 1.83
CA ARG A 70 26.09 -16.83 1.57
C ARG A 70 26.48 -15.95 2.74
N ILE A 71 27.04 -14.78 2.46
CA ILE A 71 27.21 -13.75 3.49
C ILE A 71 25.89 -12.99 3.60
N ALA A 72 25.28 -13.04 4.78
CA ALA A 72 24.09 -12.28 5.09
C ALA A 72 24.48 -10.88 5.54
N LEU A 73 23.98 -9.88 4.84
CA LEU A 73 24.16 -8.46 5.17
C LEU A 73 22.80 -7.80 5.31
N GLN A 74 22.75 -6.75 6.11
CA GLN A 74 21.55 -5.95 6.30
C GLN A 74 21.69 -4.60 5.62
N VAL A 75 20.70 -4.24 4.82
CA VAL A 75 20.58 -2.91 4.25
C VAL A 75 19.91 -2.02 5.31
N PRO A 76 20.53 -0.91 5.74
CA PRO A 76 19.90 0.00 6.68
C PRO A 76 18.69 0.69 6.04
N ASP A 77 17.68 0.97 6.85
CA ASP A 77 16.56 1.85 6.49
C ASP A 77 16.96 3.32 6.74
N ASP A 78 18.06 3.74 6.11
CA ASP A 78 18.47 5.12 6.06
C ASP A 78 17.72 5.80 4.90
N ALA A 79 17.04 6.91 5.19
CA ALA A 79 15.95 7.37 4.34
C ALA A 79 16.37 7.81 2.92
N ASP A 80 17.66 7.90 2.59
CA ASP A 80 18.17 8.41 1.30
C ASP A 80 19.62 7.94 1.02
N GLY A 81 20.08 8.04 -0.24
CA GLY A 81 21.46 7.75 -0.65
C GLY A 81 21.69 6.37 -1.30
N PRO A 82 22.91 6.11 -1.83
CA PRO A 82 23.24 4.82 -2.45
C PRO A 82 23.02 3.66 -1.48
N ALA A 83 22.77 2.47 -2.01
CA ALA A 83 22.57 1.28 -1.21
C ALA A 83 23.84 1.01 -0.36
N ARG A 84 23.66 0.92 0.95
CA ARG A 84 24.70 0.52 1.90
C ARG A 84 24.35 -0.82 2.50
N VAL A 85 25.35 -1.49 3.06
CA VAL A 85 25.18 -2.76 3.75
C VAL A 85 25.99 -2.76 5.02
N GLY A 86 25.37 -3.25 6.09
CA GLY A 86 25.98 -3.49 7.38
C GLY A 86 25.83 -4.94 7.80
N ILE A 87 26.45 -5.26 8.92
CA ILE A 87 26.42 -6.61 9.51
C ILE A 87 25.10 -6.95 10.21
N ASP A 88 24.36 -5.93 10.65
CA ASP A 88 23.17 -6.06 11.47
C ASP A 88 22.24 -4.82 11.32
N ALA A 89 21.24 -4.72 12.18
CA ALA A 89 20.26 -3.64 12.18
C ALA A 89 20.75 -2.33 12.81
N GLN A 90 21.98 -2.28 13.33
CA GLN A 90 22.51 -1.08 13.97
C GLN A 90 22.78 0.02 12.94
N PRO A 91 22.77 1.31 13.36
CA PRO A 91 23.08 2.42 12.47
C PRO A 91 24.43 2.23 11.77
N CYS A 92 24.40 2.30 10.45
CA CYS A 92 25.53 2.02 9.56
C CYS A 92 26.67 3.05 9.78
N ASN A 93 27.67 2.71 10.61
CA ASN A 93 28.79 3.57 10.97
C ASN A 93 30.16 2.86 10.84
N GLY A 94 31.21 3.64 10.56
CA GLY A 94 32.59 3.13 10.51
C GLY A 94 32.77 1.89 9.61
N ALA A 95 33.58 0.93 10.06
CA ALA A 95 33.86 -0.31 9.33
C ALA A 95 32.68 -1.30 9.33
N ARG A 96 31.68 -1.11 10.20
CA ARG A 96 30.45 -1.93 10.26
C ARG A 96 29.50 -1.68 9.09
N CYS A 97 29.86 -0.77 8.19
CA CYS A 97 29.05 -0.29 7.09
C CYS A 97 29.91 -0.08 5.84
N ALA A 98 29.42 -0.52 4.68
CA ALA A 98 30.06 -0.25 3.40
C ALA A 98 29.05 0.10 2.32
N ASP A 99 29.50 0.80 1.28
CA ASP A 99 28.72 0.96 0.05
C ASP A 99 28.53 -0.42 -0.60
N LEU A 100 27.30 -0.74 -1.00
CA LEU A 100 27.00 -2.00 -1.66
C LEU A 100 27.82 -2.16 -2.95
N ALA A 101 28.01 -1.10 -3.72
CA ALA A 101 28.82 -1.16 -4.93
C ALA A 101 30.27 -1.57 -4.62
N GLN A 102 30.84 -1.06 -3.53
CA GLN A 102 32.18 -1.43 -3.07
C GLN A 102 32.26 -2.90 -2.64
N VAL A 103 31.25 -3.39 -1.91
CA VAL A 103 31.14 -4.80 -1.53
C VAL A 103 31.07 -5.71 -2.74
N LEU A 104 30.24 -5.35 -3.73
CA LEU A 104 30.08 -6.14 -4.95
C LEU A 104 31.38 -6.20 -5.77
N GLN A 105 32.14 -5.10 -5.82
CA GLN A 105 33.44 -5.05 -6.51
C GLN A 105 34.52 -5.87 -5.80
N ARG A 106 34.59 -5.80 -4.46
CA ARG A 106 35.63 -6.48 -3.68
C ARG A 106 35.43 -7.98 -3.55
N ALA A 107 34.20 -8.46 -3.68
CA ALA A 107 33.85 -9.86 -3.51
C ALA A 107 33.09 -10.38 -4.73
N PRO A 108 33.70 -10.46 -5.93
CA PRO A 108 33.00 -10.77 -7.18
C PRO A 108 32.47 -12.21 -7.24
N ALA A 109 33.12 -13.15 -6.55
CA ALA A 109 32.72 -14.57 -6.49
C ALA A 109 31.78 -14.88 -5.31
N GLN A 110 31.55 -13.92 -4.42
CA GLN A 110 30.79 -14.15 -3.20
C GLN A 110 29.29 -14.13 -3.48
N GLN A 111 28.60 -15.14 -2.96
CA GLN A 111 27.14 -15.17 -2.89
C GLN A 111 26.67 -14.37 -1.67
N LEU A 112 25.68 -13.49 -1.85
CA LEU A 112 25.17 -12.60 -0.81
C LEU A 112 23.68 -12.85 -0.54
N LEU A 113 23.28 -12.68 0.72
CA LEU A 113 21.89 -12.54 1.14
C LEU A 113 21.71 -11.13 1.71
N LEU A 114 20.91 -10.29 1.07
CA LEU A 114 20.66 -8.91 1.50
C LEU A 114 19.29 -8.81 2.17
N ARG A 115 19.29 -8.68 3.49
CA ARG A 115 18.10 -8.31 4.28
C ARG A 115 17.77 -6.85 4.01
N THR A 116 16.76 -6.63 3.18
CA THR A 116 16.51 -5.32 2.58
C THR A 116 15.16 -4.79 3.00
N PRO A 117 15.08 -3.64 3.69
CA PRO A 117 13.82 -2.95 3.91
C PRO A 117 13.11 -2.74 2.56
N PRO A 118 11.81 -3.01 2.44
CA PRO A 118 11.09 -2.91 1.18
C PRO A 118 11.28 -1.57 0.44
N ALA A 119 11.36 -0.45 1.18
CA ALA A 119 11.64 0.89 0.64
C ALA A 119 13.02 1.04 -0.01
N ARG A 120 13.96 0.13 0.28
CA ARG A 120 15.34 0.14 -0.24
C ARG A 120 15.56 -0.87 -1.38
N ILE A 121 14.54 -1.66 -1.76
CA ILE A 121 14.67 -2.68 -2.81
C ILE A 121 15.10 -2.06 -4.13
N GLU A 122 14.50 -0.94 -4.56
CA GLU A 122 14.85 -0.31 -5.85
C GLU A 122 16.31 0.13 -5.92
N VAL A 123 16.82 0.80 -4.88
CA VAL A 123 18.21 1.26 -4.86
C VAL A 123 19.20 0.10 -4.81
N VAL A 124 18.83 -1.01 -4.14
CA VAL A 124 19.60 -2.25 -4.13
C VAL A 124 19.60 -2.88 -5.53
N LEU A 125 18.44 -3.07 -6.15
CA LEU A 125 18.34 -3.63 -7.51
C LEU A 125 19.15 -2.81 -8.52
N ALA A 126 19.05 -1.48 -8.48
CA ALA A 126 19.83 -0.61 -9.36
C ALA A 126 21.34 -0.70 -9.11
N ALA A 127 21.78 -0.95 -7.88
CA ALA A 127 23.19 -1.21 -7.58
C ALA A 127 23.65 -2.58 -8.11
N LEU A 128 22.80 -3.61 -7.99
CA LEU A 128 23.07 -4.95 -8.53
C LEU A 128 23.16 -4.94 -10.05
N ASP A 129 22.29 -4.21 -10.73
CA ASP A 129 22.30 -4.06 -12.19
C ASP A 129 23.59 -3.41 -12.69
N ARG A 130 23.97 -2.27 -12.09
CA ARG A 130 25.21 -1.56 -12.42
C ARG A 130 26.46 -2.42 -12.22
N ALA A 131 26.42 -3.34 -11.27
CA ALA A 131 27.52 -4.26 -10.97
C ALA A 131 27.40 -5.62 -11.67
N ASN A 132 26.37 -5.84 -12.51
CA ASN A 132 26.03 -7.13 -13.10
C ASN A 132 26.02 -8.30 -12.08
N ALA A 133 25.42 -8.06 -10.91
CA ALA A 133 25.50 -8.94 -9.74
C ALA A 133 24.19 -9.65 -9.37
N ARG A 134 23.11 -9.51 -10.17
CA ARG A 134 21.79 -10.09 -9.85
C ARG A 134 21.85 -11.60 -9.59
N ALA A 135 22.62 -12.35 -10.38
CA ALA A 135 22.65 -13.81 -10.31
C ALA A 135 23.26 -14.38 -9.01
N ARG A 136 24.00 -13.56 -8.23
CA ARG A 136 24.70 -14.00 -7.02
C ARG A 136 24.23 -13.33 -5.74
N VAL A 137 23.16 -12.55 -5.82
CA VAL A 137 22.59 -11.84 -4.67
C VAL A 137 21.13 -12.20 -4.52
N VAL A 138 20.78 -12.70 -3.34
CA VAL A 138 19.38 -12.94 -2.96
C VAL A 138 18.93 -11.82 -2.04
N ILE A 139 17.77 -11.24 -2.35
CA ILE A 139 17.14 -10.20 -1.52
C ILE A 139 16.11 -10.86 -0.62
N GLU A 140 16.24 -10.66 0.69
CA GLU A 140 15.25 -11.02 1.70
C GLU A 140 14.52 -9.74 2.13
N PRO A 141 13.26 -9.51 1.73
CA PRO A 141 12.52 -8.34 2.17
C PRO A 141 12.33 -8.34 3.69
N LEU A 142 12.90 -7.33 4.36
CA LEU A 142 12.76 -7.14 5.80
C LEU A 142 11.46 -6.39 6.08
N VAL A 143 10.34 -7.12 6.13
CA VAL A 143 9.04 -6.55 6.44
C VAL A 143 9.06 -6.02 7.88
N GLN A 144 9.13 -4.70 8.03
CA GLN A 144 9.06 -4.08 9.34
C GLN A 144 7.61 -4.08 9.84
N ALA A 145 7.44 -4.27 11.14
CA ALA A 145 6.17 -3.95 11.77
C ALA A 145 5.92 -2.46 11.60
N VAL A 146 4.79 -2.08 11.02
CA VAL A 146 4.31 -0.70 11.12
C VAL A 146 3.89 -0.53 12.59
N PRO A 147 4.47 0.39 13.36
CA PRO A 147 4.06 0.61 14.76
C PRO A 147 2.62 1.12 14.80
N ALA A 148 1.79 0.59 15.71
CA ALA A 148 0.45 1.12 15.93
C ALA A 148 0.53 2.15 17.05
N PRO A 149 0.24 3.44 16.79
CA PRO A 149 0.16 4.37 17.89
C PRO A 149 -1.05 4.00 18.77
N ALA A 150 -0.86 3.95 20.09
CA ALA A 150 -1.91 3.57 21.05
C ALA A 150 -3.07 4.58 21.08
N ALA A 151 -2.83 5.81 20.62
CA ALA A 151 -3.81 6.88 20.48
C ALA A 151 -3.52 7.70 19.21
N PRO A 152 -4.48 8.47 18.68
CA PRO A 152 -4.23 9.29 17.49
C PRO A 152 -3.13 10.32 17.73
N VAL A 153 -2.11 10.28 16.88
CA VAL A 153 -0.95 11.17 16.91
C VAL A 153 -1.19 12.40 16.05
N THR A 154 -0.55 13.52 16.40
CA THR A 154 -0.54 14.73 15.59
C THR A 154 0.69 14.71 14.69
N LEU A 155 0.48 14.74 13.38
CA LEU A 155 1.58 14.78 12.39
C LEU A 155 2.03 16.22 12.11
N ALA A 156 1.08 17.15 12.12
CA ALA A 156 1.27 18.59 11.95
C ALA A 156 0.03 19.32 12.49
N PRO A 157 0.06 20.67 12.65
CA PRO A 157 -1.14 21.43 12.97
C PRO A 157 -2.31 21.05 12.05
N GLY A 158 -3.46 20.71 12.63
CA GLY A 158 -4.65 20.30 11.89
C GLY A 158 -4.64 18.89 11.30
N VAL A 159 -3.54 18.13 11.43
CA VAL A 159 -3.38 16.80 10.83
C VAL A 159 -3.18 15.76 11.93
N ARG A 160 -4.20 14.93 12.16
CA ARG A 160 -4.15 13.80 13.10
C ARG A 160 -4.18 12.48 12.37
N TYR A 161 -3.47 11.47 12.88
CA TYR A 161 -3.37 10.14 12.30
C TYR A 161 -3.54 9.05 13.36
N TRP A 162 -4.22 7.97 13.00
CA TRP A 162 -4.28 6.75 13.80
C TRP A 162 -4.46 5.51 12.93
N ARG A 163 -4.28 4.36 13.57
CA ARG A 163 -4.55 3.06 12.98
C ARG A 163 -5.74 2.42 13.66
N GLN A 164 -6.48 1.64 12.89
CA GLN A 164 -7.64 0.93 13.41
C GLN A 164 -7.68 -0.47 12.79
N ALA A 165 -7.59 -1.48 13.65
CA ALA A 165 -7.78 -2.86 13.24
C ALA A 165 -9.27 -3.21 13.27
N ILE A 166 -9.78 -3.79 12.19
CA ILE A 166 -11.06 -4.50 12.19
C ILE A 166 -10.72 -5.98 12.40
N ALA A 167 -11.09 -6.50 13.56
CA ALA A 167 -10.85 -7.89 13.92
C ALA A 167 -11.79 -8.84 13.17
N GLY A 168 -11.36 -10.08 12.99
CA GLY A 168 -12.14 -11.14 12.34
C GLY A 168 -11.25 -12.24 11.78
N ALA A 169 -11.84 -13.24 11.12
CA ALA A 169 -11.09 -14.30 10.43
C ALA A 169 -10.20 -13.75 9.30
N ALA A 170 -10.64 -12.65 8.68
CA ALA A 170 -9.88 -11.86 7.71
C ALA A 170 -9.68 -10.45 8.29
N PRO A 171 -8.61 -10.21 9.08
CA PRO A 171 -8.40 -8.91 9.71
C PRO A 171 -8.18 -7.83 8.65
N VAL A 172 -8.52 -6.58 8.99
CA VAL A 172 -8.23 -5.40 8.16
C VAL A 172 -7.49 -4.37 8.99
N MET A 173 -6.40 -3.82 8.45
CA MET A 173 -5.72 -2.69 9.03
C MET A 173 -6.04 -1.40 8.28
N LEU A 174 -6.67 -0.46 8.97
CA LEU A 174 -6.97 0.88 8.48
C LEU A 174 -5.95 1.88 8.98
N HIS A 175 -5.63 2.85 8.11
CA HIS A 175 -4.77 3.98 8.33
C HIS A 175 -5.59 5.23 8.03
N ILE A 176 -5.90 6.01 9.06
CA ILE A 176 -6.85 7.11 8.96
C ILE A 176 -6.14 8.40 9.36
N ALA A 177 -6.12 9.36 8.44
CA ALA A 177 -5.73 10.73 8.73
C ALA A 177 -6.97 11.63 8.69
N ARG A 178 -7.16 12.42 9.74
CA ARG A 178 -8.16 13.47 9.82
C ARG A 178 -7.47 14.82 9.68
N ILE A 179 -7.91 15.59 8.70
CA ILE A 179 -7.37 16.90 8.34
C ILE A 179 -8.44 17.96 8.58
N ASP A 180 -8.13 18.94 9.42
CA ASP A 180 -8.96 20.12 9.62
C ASP A 180 -8.56 21.21 8.62
N LEU A 181 -9.35 21.35 7.56
CA LEU A 181 -9.14 22.31 6.47
C LEU A 181 -9.31 23.78 6.90
N SER A 182 -9.83 24.04 8.10
CA SER A 182 -9.87 25.39 8.67
C SER A 182 -8.59 25.80 9.37
N THR A 183 -7.62 24.90 9.49
CA THR A 183 -6.34 25.15 10.16
C THR A 183 -5.55 26.26 9.44
N PRO A 184 -5.19 27.35 10.12
CA PRO A 184 -4.41 28.44 9.52
C PRO A 184 -3.06 27.96 8.96
N GLY A 185 -2.79 28.31 7.69
CA GLY A 185 -1.57 27.90 6.98
C GLY A 185 -1.62 26.51 6.35
N LEU A 186 -2.70 25.74 6.55
CA LEU A 186 -2.87 24.45 5.88
C LEU A 186 -3.19 24.64 4.39
N GLN A 187 -2.48 23.90 3.55
CA GLN A 187 -2.65 23.91 2.11
C GLN A 187 -2.75 22.47 1.58
N LEU A 188 -3.77 22.23 0.76
CA LEU A 188 -3.84 21.04 -0.07
C LEU A 188 -3.05 21.25 -1.37
N VAL A 189 -2.24 20.26 -1.73
CA VAL A 189 -1.24 20.31 -2.82
C VAL A 189 -1.42 19.09 -3.71
N GLY A 190 -1.54 19.29 -5.03
CA GLY A 190 -1.57 18.22 -6.02
C GLY A 190 -0.17 17.92 -6.53
N THR A 191 -0.03 16.79 -7.22
CA THR A 191 1.19 16.55 -8.01
C THR A 191 1.10 17.37 -9.28
N PRO A 192 2.06 18.28 -9.56
CA PRO A 192 2.04 19.05 -10.79
C PRO A 192 2.40 18.16 -11.98
N GLY A 193 1.73 18.38 -13.11
CA GLY A 193 2.01 17.68 -14.37
C GLY A 193 3.44 17.91 -14.88
N GLN A 194 4.05 16.85 -15.43
CA GLN A 194 5.41 16.86 -15.99
C GLN A 194 5.47 16.04 -17.29
N ARG A 195 5.24 16.70 -18.43
CA ARG A 195 5.16 16.09 -19.77
C ARG A 195 6.49 15.69 -20.41
N ARG A 196 7.48 15.28 -19.61
CA ARG A 196 8.85 14.95 -20.09
C ARG A 196 9.06 13.47 -20.42
N GLY A 197 8.14 12.59 -20.01
CA GLY A 197 8.26 11.14 -20.16
C GLY A 197 7.32 10.49 -21.20
N GLY A 198 6.63 11.28 -22.02
CA GLY A 198 5.61 10.78 -22.96
C GLY A 198 4.22 10.58 -22.35
N GLY A 199 4.05 10.90 -21.07
CA GLY A 199 2.75 10.98 -20.37
C GLY A 199 2.55 12.36 -19.73
N GLU A 200 1.46 12.53 -18.99
CA GLU A 200 1.11 13.76 -18.26
C GLU A 200 1.95 13.95 -17.00
N PHE A 201 2.36 12.86 -16.37
CA PHE A 201 3.11 12.80 -15.12
C PHE A 201 4.35 11.92 -15.25
N LEU A 202 5.22 12.00 -14.25
CA LEU A 202 6.28 11.02 -14.01
C LEU A 202 5.89 10.15 -12.82
N ALA A 203 5.87 8.84 -13.01
CA ALA A 203 5.51 7.89 -11.97
C ALA A 203 6.44 8.04 -10.77
N THR A 204 5.88 8.37 -9.62
CA THR A 204 6.66 8.77 -8.43
C THR A 204 6.08 8.10 -7.19
N PRO A 205 6.90 7.58 -6.26
CA PRO A 205 6.42 7.13 -4.96
C PRO A 205 5.81 8.28 -4.16
N THR A 206 4.72 8.03 -3.43
CA THR A 206 4.09 9.00 -2.51
C THR A 206 5.06 9.50 -1.45
N THR A 207 5.99 8.66 -0.96
CA THR A 207 7.08 9.12 -0.07
C THR A 207 7.98 10.15 -0.73
N THR A 208 8.32 9.99 -2.00
CA THR A 208 9.10 10.97 -2.76
C THR A 208 8.33 12.29 -2.90
N PHE A 209 7.03 12.24 -3.19
CA PHE A 209 6.20 13.45 -3.21
C PHE A 209 6.19 14.19 -1.85
N VAL A 210 6.05 13.47 -0.73
CA VAL A 210 6.11 14.08 0.61
C VAL A 210 7.45 14.76 0.87
N ARG A 211 8.55 14.13 0.44
CA ARG A 211 9.90 14.66 0.59
C ARG A 211 10.09 15.93 -0.24
N ASP A 212 9.89 15.83 -1.55
CA ASP A 212 10.28 16.84 -2.52
C ASP A 212 9.38 18.07 -2.46
N ALA A 213 8.09 17.88 -2.18
CA ALA A 213 7.13 18.97 -2.00
C ALA A 213 7.07 19.49 -0.56
N GLY A 214 7.91 18.99 0.36
CA GLY A 214 7.97 19.47 1.75
C GLY A 214 6.64 19.33 2.49
N LEU A 215 5.99 18.18 2.36
CA LEU A 215 4.64 17.93 2.89
C LEU A 215 4.68 17.31 4.29
N ALA A 216 3.57 17.47 5.02
CA ALA A 216 3.33 16.77 6.28
C ALA A 216 2.74 15.37 6.05
N LEU A 217 1.87 15.23 5.04
CA LEU A 217 1.12 14.01 4.73
C LEU A 217 0.81 13.99 3.22
N ALA A 218 0.77 12.81 2.60
CA ALA A 218 0.17 12.61 1.28
C ALA A 218 -0.43 11.20 1.13
N ILE A 219 -1.37 11.08 0.20
CA ILE A 219 -2.01 9.84 -0.25
C ILE A 219 -1.90 9.72 -1.77
N ASN A 220 -1.83 8.49 -2.31
CA ASN A 220 -1.97 8.27 -3.75
C ASN A 220 -3.33 8.76 -4.26
N ALA A 221 -3.42 9.11 -5.55
CA ALA A 221 -4.63 9.69 -6.14
C ALA A 221 -5.22 8.82 -7.27
N ASP A 222 -5.07 9.24 -8.52
CA ASP A 222 -5.84 8.70 -9.65
C ASP A 222 -5.33 7.33 -10.11
N TYR A 223 -6.16 6.62 -10.86
CA TYR A 223 -5.71 5.50 -11.69
C TYR A 223 -4.79 6.02 -12.80
N PHE A 224 -4.02 5.14 -13.45
CA PHE A 224 -3.08 5.57 -14.48
C PHE A 224 -2.66 4.45 -15.43
N LEU A 225 -2.15 4.88 -16.58
CA LEU A 225 -1.57 4.02 -17.61
C LEU A 225 -0.22 4.56 -18.11
N PRO A 226 0.66 3.71 -18.68
CA PRO A 226 0.56 2.25 -18.71
C PRO A 226 0.76 1.63 -17.32
N PHE A 227 0.12 0.49 -17.09
CA PHE A 227 0.23 -0.23 -15.82
C PHE A 227 0.34 -1.74 -16.04
N ASP A 228 1.36 -2.34 -15.41
CA ASP A 228 1.49 -3.77 -15.16
C ASP A 228 1.96 -3.96 -13.72
N GLY A 229 1.22 -4.77 -12.95
CA GLY A 229 1.50 -5.01 -11.54
C GLY A 229 2.84 -5.69 -11.29
N GLY A 230 3.29 -6.53 -12.23
CA GLY A 230 4.48 -7.35 -12.17
C GLY A 230 4.70 -8.15 -10.87
N HIS A 231 5.84 -8.81 -10.81
CA HIS A 231 6.27 -9.63 -9.68
C HIS A 231 7.79 -9.51 -9.55
N LEU A 232 8.31 -9.37 -8.32
CA LEU A 232 9.72 -8.95 -8.13
C LEU A 232 10.72 -9.83 -8.88
N PHE A 233 10.46 -11.13 -9.05
CA PHE A 233 11.47 -12.10 -9.49
C PHE A 233 11.26 -12.67 -10.90
N ASP A 234 10.07 -12.53 -11.47
CA ASP A 234 9.66 -13.26 -12.68
C ASP A 234 8.86 -12.42 -13.69
N GLN A 235 8.36 -11.24 -13.31
CA GLN A 235 7.64 -10.35 -14.24
C GLN A 235 7.98 -8.87 -13.99
N ALA A 236 8.52 -8.20 -15.01
CA ALA A 236 8.72 -6.76 -14.96
C ALA A 236 7.40 -6.03 -14.66
N PHE A 237 7.46 -5.00 -13.83
CA PHE A 237 6.31 -4.13 -13.55
C PHE A 237 6.45 -2.82 -14.32
N VAL A 238 5.33 -2.16 -14.58
CA VAL A 238 5.27 -0.84 -15.21
C VAL A 238 4.26 0.00 -14.44
N PRO A 239 4.55 1.27 -14.12
CA PRO A 239 5.76 2.04 -14.41
C PRO A 239 6.86 1.81 -13.38
N VAL A 240 8.10 2.06 -13.80
CA VAL A 240 9.21 2.33 -12.86
C VAL A 240 9.23 3.81 -12.48
N ALA A 241 9.86 4.15 -11.36
CA ALA A 241 9.97 5.54 -10.92
C ALA A 241 10.65 6.42 -11.99
N GLY A 242 10.07 7.58 -12.28
CA GLY A 242 10.53 8.51 -13.31
C GLY A 242 10.04 8.22 -14.74
N GLN A 243 9.33 7.12 -14.96
CA GLN A 243 8.70 6.83 -16.26
C GLN A 243 7.47 7.70 -16.49
N GLY A 244 7.22 8.12 -17.73
CA GLY A 244 6.01 8.87 -18.09
C GLY A 244 4.74 8.02 -17.97
N VAL A 245 3.71 8.60 -17.35
CA VAL A 245 2.39 7.99 -17.18
C VAL A 245 1.29 9.03 -17.36
N THR A 246 0.10 8.56 -17.70
CA THR A 246 -1.12 9.36 -17.91
C THR A 246 -2.12 8.99 -16.83
N ALA A 247 -2.69 9.99 -16.15
CA ALA A 247 -3.74 9.74 -15.18
C ALA A 247 -5.03 9.36 -15.92
N GLU A 248 -5.75 8.36 -15.43
CA GLU A 248 -7.09 8.03 -15.92
C GLU A 248 -8.13 8.79 -15.10
N GLY A 249 -8.07 10.12 -15.13
CA GLY A 249 -8.93 10.96 -14.32
C GLY A 249 -8.53 12.43 -14.34
N LEU A 250 -9.42 13.27 -13.82
CA LEU A 250 -9.17 14.70 -13.73
C LEU A 250 -8.02 15.01 -12.76
N ALA A 251 -6.97 15.65 -13.24
CA ALA A 251 -5.93 16.19 -12.38
C ALA A 251 -5.80 17.70 -12.62
N ILE A 252 -6.00 18.49 -11.56
CA ILE A 252 -5.79 19.94 -11.57
C ILE A 252 -4.86 20.28 -10.42
N ASP A 253 -3.78 21.02 -10.69
CA ASP A 253 -2.93 21.62 -9.65
C ASP A 253 -2.73 23.12 -9.93
N ASN A 254 -2.85 23.94 -8.88
CA ASN A 254 -2.80 25.40 -8.96
C ASN A 254 -3.65 26.03 -10.10
N GLY A 255 -4.81 25.42 -10.39
CA GLY A 255 -5.73 25.84 -11.45
C GLY A 255 -5.32 25.43 -12.87
N HIS A 256 -4.18 24.76 -13.02
CA HIS A 256 -3.73 24.18 -14.28
C HIS A 256 -4.31 22.77 -14.45
N LEU A 257 -4.97 22.52 -15.58
CA LEU A 257 -5.48 21.19 -15.95
C LEU A 257 -4.34 20.33 -16.50
N ASP A 258 -3.84 19.41 -15.67
CA ASP A 258 -2.77 18.49 -16.03
C ASP A 258 -3.28 17.26 -16.78
N SER A 259 -4.45 16.73 -16.36
CA SER A 259 -5.15 15.60 -16.98
C SER A 259 -6.65 15.84 -17.08
N ALA A 260 -7.24 15.47 -18.21
CA ALA A 260 -8.65 15.71 -18.49
C ALA A 260 -9.57 14.67 -17.82
N ALA A 261 -10.78 15.09 -17.43
CA ALA A 261 -11.77 14.20 -16.83
C ALA A 261 -12.29 13.09 -17.76
N ALA A 262 -12.06 13.22 -19.07
CA ALA A 262 -12.55 12.26 -20.06
C ALA A 262 -11.71 10.97 -19.99
N THR A 263 -12.36 9.87 -19.61
CA THR A 263 -11.73 8.55 -19.53
C THR A 263 -12.69 7.46 -20.00
N THR A 264 -12.14 6.39 -20.56
CA THR A 264 -12.89 5.17 -20.91
C THR A 264 -13.17 4.29 -19.70
N ASP A 265 -12.50 4.53 -18.58
CA ASP A 265 -12.75 3.80 -17.35
C ASP A 265 -13.97 4.36 -16.60
N ALA A 266 -15.11 3.68 -16.77
CA ALA A 266 -16.33 4.08 -16.10
C ALA A 266 -16.25 4.06 -14.55
N ARG A 267 -15.20 3.49 -13.93
CA ARG A 267 -15.02 3.55 -12.47
C ARG A 267 -14.79 4.98 -12.01
N VAL A 268 -14.20 5.80 -12.88
CA VAL A 268 -13.87 7.20 -12.65
C VAL A 268 -15.11 8.03 -12.95
N ASN A 269 -15.91 8.26 -11.91
CA ASN A 269 -17.21 8.92 -12.03
C ASN A 269 -17.40 10.07 -11.04
N ALA A 270 -16.32 10.49 -10.37
CA ALA A 270 -16.32 11.58 -9.42
C ALA A 270 -14.98 12.30 -9.33
N ALA A 271 -15.00 13.47 -8.70
CA ALA A 271 -13.80 14.24 -8.41
C ALA A 271 -13.87 14.87 -7.02
N PHE A 272 -12.72 14.95 -6.36
CA PHE A 272 -12.47 15.85 -5.24
C PHE A 272 -11.92 17.17 -5.79
N CYS A 273 -12.57 18.26 -5.44
CA CYS A 273 -12.31 19.58 -5.99
C CYS A 273 -12.12 20.59 -4.86
N VAL A 274 -11.13 21.46 -4.99
CA VAL A 274 -10.91 22.61 -4.11
C VAL A 274 -10.97 23.87 -4.96
N SER A 275 -11.88 24.78 -4.63
CA SER A 275 -11.99 26.06 -5.33
C SER A 275 -10.83 27.00 -5.00
N THR A 276 -10.69 28.07 -5.78
CA THR A 276 -9.80 29.22 -5.48
C THR A 276 -10.05 29.83 -4.10
N HIS A 277 -11.24 29.66 -3.54
CA HIS A 277 -11.61 30.09 -2.18
C HIS A 277 -11.35 29.04 -1.09
N ASN A 278 -10.61 27.97 -1.40
CA ASN A 278 -10.29 26.85 -0.51
C ASN A 278 -11.51 26.07 0.01
N ILE A 279 -12.60 26.03 -0.77
CA ILE A 279 -13.77 25.22 -0.44
C ILE A 279 -13.59 23.85 -1.08
N ALA A 280 -13.47 22.81 -0.25
CA ALA A 280 -13.38 21.42 -0.69
C ALA A 280 -14.77 20.82 -0.91
N ARG A 281 -14.94 20.11 -2.03
CA ARG A 281 -16.17 19.38 -2.39
C ARG A 281 -15.82 18.07 -3.07
N ILE A 282 -16.69 17.10 -2.91
CA ILE A 282 -16.72 15.88 -3.73
C ILE A 282 -17.93 15.98 -4.63
N VAL A 283 -17.72 15.82 -5.93
CA VAL A 283 -18.76 15.96 -6.95
C VAL A 283 -18.80 14.74 -7.87
N ARG A 284 -19.95 14.51 -8.49
CA ARG A 284 -20.09 13.55 -9.58
C ARG A 284 -19.51 14.15 -10.86
N GLY A 285 -18.74 13.37 -11.60
CA GLY A 285 -18.07 13.81 -12.83
C GLY A 285 -16.85 14.68 -12.56
N SER A 286 -16.84 15.89 -13.11
CA SER A 286 -15.67 16.78 -13.13
C SER A 286 -15.83 18.02 -12.24
N CYS A 287 -14.71 18.65 -11.92
CA CYS A 287 -14.67 19.90 -11.15
C CYS A 287 -15.13 21.12 -11.95
N ALA A 288 -15.59 22.16 -11.24
CA ALA A 288 -15.97 23.45 -11.81
C ALA A 288 -14.75 24.25 -12.30
N GLN A 289 -14.98 25.25 -13.15
CA GLN A 289 -13.92 26.07 -13.75
C GLN A 289 -13.08 26.87 -12.74
N ASP A 290 -13.62 27.20 -11.56
CA ASP A 290 -12.94 27.93 -10.48
C ASP A 290 -12.12 27.00 -9.55
N THR A 291 -11.84 25.78 -9.99
CA THR A 291 -11.11 24.77 -9.21
C THR A 291 -9.61 25.02 -9.31
N ARG A 292 -8.94 25.15 -8.15
CA ARG A 292 -7.48 25.24 -8.08
C ARG A 292 -6.79 23.90 -7.90
N LEU A 293 -7.50 22.89 -7.37
CA LEU A 293 -6.97 21.55 -7.12
C LEU A 293 -8.07 20.53 -7.37
N GLY A 294 -7.77 19.50 -8.16
CA GLY A 294 -8.72 18.49 -8.60
C GLY A 294 -8.08 17.12 -8.67
N VAL A 295 -8.78 16.11 -8.15
CA VAL A 295 -8.40 14.69 -8.16
C VAL A 295 -9.61 13.90 -8.64
N GLY A 296 -9.50 13.27 -9.80
CA GLY A 296 -10.57 12.57 -10.49
C GLY A 296 -10.39 11.08 -10.36
N ALA A 297 -11.32 10.43 -9.67
CA ALA A 297 -11.21 9.02 -9.37
C ALA A 297 -12.60 8.40 -9.23
N GLY A 298 -12.66 7.22 -8.62
CA GLY A 298 -13.91 6.64 -8.23
C GLY A 298 -13.79 5.15 -7.90
N PRO A 299 -14.93 4.49 -7.64
CA PRO A 299 -16.29 5.07 -7.70
C PRO A 299 -16.58 6.09 -6.59
N LEU A 300 -17.54 6.97 -6.84
CA LEU A 300 -18.21 7.77 -5.81
C LEU A 300 -18.91 6.82 -4.81
N LEU A 301 -18.59 6.96 -3.53
CA LEU A 301 -19.09 6.08 -2.47
C LEU A 301 -20.27 6.72 -1.73
N LEU A 302 -20.12 7.99 -1.36
CA LEU A 302 -21.13 8.80 -0.68
C LEU A 302 -21.29 10.13 -1.39
N LEU A 303 -22.53 10.62 -1.45
CA LEU A 303 -22.84 12.00 -1.82
C LEU A 303 -24.08 12.43 -1.04
N ASP A 304 -24.03 13.61 -0.42
CA ASP A 304 -25.11 14.17 0.40
C ASP A 304 -25.65 13.21 1.49
N GLY A 305 -24.76 12.41 2.06
CA GLY A 305 -25.06 11.43 3.10
C GLY A 305 -25.73 10.15 2.58
N GLN A 306 -25.79 9.96 1.26
CA GLN A 306 -26.38 8.78 0.63
C GLN A 306 -25.31 7.93 -0.04
N ARG A 307 -25.36 6.62 0.21
CA ARG A 307 -24.57 5.62 -0.53
C ARG A 307 -24.94 5.65 -2.00
N GLN A 308 -23.93 5.68 -2.86
CA GLN A 308 -24.17 5.72 -4.29
C GLN A 308 -24.40 4.32 -4.88
N PRO A 309 -25.15 4.21 -5.99
CA PRO A 309 -25.40 2.93 -6.63
C PRO A 309 -24.11 2.25 -7.07
N ARG A 310 -24.03 0.93 -6.84
CA ARG A 310 -22.95 0.11 -7.39
C ARG A 310 -23.27 -0.27 -8.83
N GLU A 311 -22.23 -0.39 -9.62
CA GLU A 311 -22.34 -0.94 -10.97
C GLU A 311 -22.39 -2.47 -10.89
N ALA A 312 -23.57 -3.05 -11.15
CA ALA A 312 -23.79 -4.49 -11.04
C ALA A 312 -22.84 -5.32 -11.93
N SER A 313 -22.46 -4.80 -13.10
CA SER A 313 -21.48 -5.42 -14.00
C SER A 313 -20.06 -5.55 -13.42
N ARG A 314 -19.81 -4.93 -12.26
CA ARG A 314 -18.50 -4.88 -11.59
C ARG A 314 -18.55 -5.38 -10.15
N ALA A 315 -19.50 -6.25 -9.83
CA ALA A 315 -19.66 -6.81 -8.48
C ALA A 315 -18.34 -7.28 -7.86
N ALA A 316 -17.48 -8.00 -8.60
CA ALA A 316 -16.17 -8.44 -8.12
C ALA A 316 -15.26 -7.30 -7.64
N TYR A 317 -15.30 -6.13 -8.29
CA TYR A 317 -14.54 -4.95 -7.86
C TYR A 317 -15.09 -4.32 -6.58
N TYR A 318 -16.40 -4.38 -6.35
CA TYR A 318 -17.02 -3.83 -5.14
C TYR A 318 -16.92 -4.79 -3.95
N ASP A 319 -17.13 -6.07 -4.21
CA ASP A 319 -17.34 -7.11 -3.19
C ASP A 319 -16.03 -7.84 -2.82
N GLY A 320 -15.00 -7.73 -3.66
CA GLY A 320 -13.66 -8.26 -3.39
C GLY A 320 -12.90 -7.42 -2.35
N PRO A 321 -12.37 -8.05 -1.27
CA PRO A 321 -11.50 -7.37 -0.34
C PRO A 321 -10.17 -7.03 -1.01
N GLU A 322 -9.82 -5.75 -0.99
CA GLU A 322 -8.59 -5.25 -1.61
C GLU A 322 -7.95 -4.16 -0.75
N PRO A 323 -6.66 -3.85 -0.94
CA PRO A 323 -6.13 -2.57 -0.48
C PRO A 323 -6.91 -1.45 -1.15
N ARG A 324 -7.36 -0.47 -0.37
CA ARG A 324 -8.17 0.65 -0.86
C ARG A 324 -7.63 1.96 -0.33
N SER A 325 -7.82 3.01 -1.10
CA SER A 325 -7.55 4.39 -0.71
C SER A 325 -8.79 5.23 -0.97
N ALA A 326 -9.11 6.17 -0.08
CA ALA A 326 -10.30 6.99 -0.21
C ALA A 326 -10.11 8.39 0.39
N LEU A 327 -10.86 9.34 -0.17
CA LEU A 327 -11.09 10.65 0.44
C LEU A 327 -12.54 10.74 0.90
N ALA A 328 -12.75 11.41 2.03
CA ALA A 328 -14.10 11.69 2.52
C ALA A 328 -14.18 13.07 3.15
N LEU A 329 -15.34 13.71 3.04
CA LEU A 329 -15.65 15.03 3.58
C LEU A 329 -16.83 14.98 4.53
N ASP A 330 -16.76 15.78 5.58
CA ASP A 330 -17.89 16.03 6.46
C ASP A 330 -18.91 16.96 5.80
N ARG A 331 -20.07 17.14 6.44
CA ARG A 331 -21.13 18.01 5.91
C ARG A 331 -20.70 19.46 5.72
N THR A 332 -19.75 19.94 6.51
CA THR A 332 -19.28 21.34 6.42
C THR A 332 -18.20 21.54 5.36
N GLY A 333 -17.61 20.45 4.84
CA GLY A 333 -16.45 20.50 3.95
C GLY A 333 -15.18 21.00 4.65
N LYS A 334 -15.15 21.02 5.99
CA LYS A 334 -14.00 21.48 6.80
C LYS A 334 -13.17 20.34 7.35
N THR A 335 -13.72 19.13 7.42
CA THR A 335 -12.96 17.94 7.79
C THR A 335 -12.78 17.06 6.55
N LEU A 336 -11.53 16.81 6.20
CA LEU A 336 -11.13 15.83 5.19
C LEU A 336 -10.55 14.60 5.89
N TRP A 337 -10.99 13.41 5.47
CA TRP A 337 -10.34 12.16 5.81
C TRP A 337 -9.58 11.63 4.61
N MET A 338 -8.33 11.22 4.84
CA MET A 338 -7.56 10.36 3.94
C MET A 338 -7.49 8.99 4.60
N VAL A 339 -8.03 7.98 3.95
CA VAL A 339 -8.13 6.62 4.50
C VAL A 339 -7.46 5.64 3.56
N VAL A 340 -6.57 4.82 4.11
CA VAL A 340 -5.97 3.67 3.43
C VAL A 340 -6.27 2.41 4.21
N ALA A 341 -6.75 1.38 3.52
CA ALA A 341 -6.84 0.02 4.03
C ALA A 341 -5.71 -0.81 3.42
N ASP A 342 -4.86 -1.42 4.25
CA ASP A 342 -3.91 -2.41 3.76
C ASP A 342 -4.67 -3.67 3.29
N GLY A 343 -4.07 -4.48 2.41
CA GLY A 343 -4.70 -5.71 1.93
C GLY A 343 -3.70 -6.67 1.29
N ARG A 344 -4.19 -7.87 0.90
CA ARG A 344 -3.39 -8.95 0.29
C ARG A 344 -2.24 -9.44 1.17
N GLN A 345 -2.41 -9.38 2.49
CA GLN A 345 -1.35 -9.69 3.46
C GLN A 345 -1.90 -10.67 4.51
N PRO A 346 -1.80 -11.98 4.25
CA PRO A 346 -2.32 -13.02 5.14
C PRO A 346 -1.88 -12.82 6.60
N GLY A 347 -2.82 -12.97 7.53
CA GLY A 347 -2.59 -12.79 8.97
C GLY A 347 -2.45 -11.34 9.45
N TYR A 348 -2.38 -10.35 8.57
CA TYR A 348 -2.26 -8.93 8.94
C TYR A 348 -3.42 -8.08 8.41
N SER A 349 -3.62 -8.09 7.09
CA SER A 349 -4.72 -7.36 6.45
C SER A 349 -5.14 -8.05 5.16
N ALA A 350 -6.35 -8.60 5.15
CA ALA A 350 -6.93 -9.22 3.96
C ALA A 350 -7.29 -8.18 2.89
N GLY A 351 -7.66 -6.98 3.31
CA GLY A 351 -8.23 -5.93 2.45
C GLY A 351 -9.67 -5.65 2.84
N ILE A 352 -10.26 -4.61 2.26
CA ILE A 352 -11.62 -4.18 2.55
C ILE A 352 -12.45 -4.10 1.27
N THR A 353 -13.73 -4.44 1.36
CA THR A 353 -14.70 -4.22 0.29
C THR A 353 -15.06 -2.74 0.24
N LEU A 354 -15.57 -2.26 -0.91
CA LEU A 354 -15.97 -0.85 -1.01
C LEU A 354 -17.14 -0.51 -0.08
N ASP A 355 -18.01 -1.48 0.23
CA ASP A 355 -19.09 -1.27 1.20
C ASP A 355 -18.62 -1.13 2.62
N ALA A 356 -17.72 -2.01 3.04
CA ALA A 356 -17.18 -1.97 4.38
C ALA A 356 -16.36 -0.68 4.56
N LEU A 357 -15.62 -0.26 3.52
CA LEU A 357 -14.97 1.04 3.50
C LEU A 357 -15.99 2.18 3.61
N THR A 358 -17.06 2.15 2.82
CA THR A 358 -18.13 3.17 2.87
C THR A 358 -18.74 3.26 4.27
N ALA A 359 -19.01 2.12 4.92
CA ALA A 359 -19.51 2.08 6.29
C ALA A 359 -18.54 2.69 7.30
N VAL A 360 -17.23 2.47 7.13
CA VAL A 360 -16.20 3.13 7.95
C VAL A 360 -16.22 4.64 7.74
N LEU A 361 -16.34 5.12 6.49
CA LEU A 361 -16.38 6.55 6.19
C LEU A 361 -17.64 7.22 6.78
N GLU A 362 -18.79 6.55 6.74
CA GLU A 362 -20.01 7.00 7.42
C GLU A 362 -19.80 7.11 8.94
N GLN A 363 -19.16 6.12 9.58
CA GLN A 363 -18.85 6.13 11.01
C GLN A 363 -17.90 7.27 11.40
N LEU A 364 -17.00 7.68 10.50
CA LEU A 364 -16.15 8.86 10.69
C LEU A 364 -16.94 10.18 10.61
N GLY A 365 -18.19 10.16 10.13
CA GLY A 365 -19.05 11.33 9.97
C GLY A 365 -19.02 11.93 8.58
N ALA A 366 -18.52 11.19 7.58
CA ALA A 366 -18.51 11.66 6.20
C ALA A 366 -19.91 11.66 5.59
N VAL A 367 -20.18 12.65 4.76
CA VAL A 367 -21.40 12.71 3.91
C VAL A 367 -21.07 12.66 2.42
N ALA A 368 -19.81 12.87 2.05
CA ALA A 368 -19.34 12.69 0.69
C ALA A 368 -18.03 11.91 0.71
N ALA A 369 -17.85 10.97 -0.19
CA ALA A 369 -16.67 10.11 -0.23
C ALA A 369 -16.41 9.56 -1.63
N ILE A 370 -15.14 9.48 -2.00
CA ILE A 370 -14.68 8.89 -3.26
C ILE A 370 -13.61 7.84 -2.98
N ASN A 371 -13.66 6.74 -3.73
CA ASN A 371 -12.55 5.80 -3.82
C ASN A 371 -11.47 6.34 -4.77
N LEU A 372 -10.21 6.11 -4.42
CA LEU A 372 -9.01 6.43 -5.20
C LEU A 372 -8.39 5.14 -5.77
N ASP A 373 -7.24 5.24 -6.43
CA ASP A 373 -6.52 4.06 -6.88
C ASP A 373 -6.15 3.13 -5.70
N GLY A 374 -6.37 1.83 -5.91
CA GLY A 374 -6.32 0.78 -4.89
C GLY A 374 -5.11 -0.13 -5.03
N GLY A 375 -5.21 -1.33 -4.46
CA GLY A 375 -4.23 -2.39 -4.67
C GLY A 375 -2.80 -1.99 -4.25
N GLY A 376 -1.82 -2.32 -5.08
CA GLY A 376 -0.41 -1.99 -4.82
C GLY A 376 -0.11 -0.48 -4.78
N SER A 377 -1.00 0.37 -5.30
CA SER A 377 -0.85 1.83 -5.29
C SER A 377 -1.22 2.44 -3.93
N SER A 378 -2.04 1.76 -3.12
CA SER A 378 -2.57 2.28 -1.86
C SER A 378 -1.46 2.62 -0.86
N THR A 379 -1.20 3.92 -0.74
CA THR A 379 -0.09 4.44 0.07
C THR A 379 -0.45 5.74 0.75
N LEU A 380 -0.29 5.78 2.06
CA LEU A 380 -0.30 6.97 2.90
C LEU A 380 1.12 7.20 3.41
N ALA A 381 1.69 8.38 3.21
CA ALA A 381 3.04 8.72 3.66
C ALA A 381 3.05 10.05 4.40
N ALA A 382 3.93 10.19 5.38
CA ALA A 382 4.04 11.40 6.18
C ALA A 382 5.47 11.68 6.63
N ARG A 383 5.68 12.91 7.09
CA ARG A 383 6.87 13.28 7.85
C ARG A 383 6.63 13.01 9.32
N VAL A 384 7.37 12.07 9.89
CA VAL A 384 7.32 11.69 11.31
C VAL A 384 8.73 11.86 11.87
N ASP A 385 8.88 12.63 12.94
CA ASP A 385 10.16 12.92 13.59
C ASP A 385 11.24 13.40 12.58
N GLY A 386 10.82 14.29 11.67
CA GLY A 386 11.68 14.86 10.63
C GLY A 386 11.95 13.95 9.42
N ARG A 387 11.61 12.66 9.50
CA ARG A 387 11.86 11.66 8.44
C ARG A 387 10.59 11.35 7.66
N VAL A 388 10.72 11.21 6.34
CA VAL A 388 9.61 10.77 5.50
C VAL A 388 9.50 9.25 5.54
N ARG A 389 8.30 8.74 5.79
CA ARG A 389 8.01 7.30 5.90
C ARG A 389 6.61 7.00 5.36
N THR A 390 6.43 5.78 4.86
CA THR A 390 5.09 5.22 4.67
C THR A 390 4.44 5.00 6.04
N LEU A 391 3.16 5.33 6.15
CA LEU A 391 2.35 5.12 7.34
C LEU A 391 1.61 3.79 7.32
N ASN A 392 1.28 3.29 6.13
CA ASN A 392 0.67 1.98 5.91
C ASN A 392 1.70 0.95 5.41
N ARG A 393 1.25 -0.27 5.07
CA ARG A 393 2.08 -1.32 4.49
C ARG A 393 1.66 -1.63 3.05
N PRO A 394 2.12 -0.83 2.06
CA PRO A 394 1.88 -1.09 0.63
C PRO A 394 2.33 -2.51 0.23
N ILE A 395 1.82 -3.01 -0.90
CA ILE A 395 2.02 -4.41 -1.32
C ILE A 395 2.43 -4.52 -2.79
N HIS A 396 3.19 -3.54 -3.30
CA HIS A 396 3.62 -3.56 -4.69
C HIS A 396 4.43 -4.83 -4.98
N THR A 397 4.18 -5.49 -6.12
CA THR A 397 4.76 -6.79 -6.54
C THR A 397 4.60 -7.93 -5.52
N GLY A 398 3.64 -7.82 -4.60
CA GLY A 398 3.40 -8.82 -3.55
C GLY A 398 4.32 -8.73 -2.34
N ILE A 399 5.09 -7.65 -2.18
CA ILE A 399 6.04 -7.49 -1.07
C ILE A 399 5.50 -6.48 -0.06
N PRO A 400 5.17 -6.91 1.18
CA PRO A 400 4.65 -6.00 2.19
C PRO A 400 5.67 -4.90 2.51
N GLY A 401 5.23 -3.66 2.49
CA GLY A 401 6.03 -2.45 2.66
C GLY A 401 6.61 -1.88 1.37
N ARG A 402 6.52 -2.56 0.22
CA ARG A 402 7.06 -2.04 -1.05
C ARG A 402 6.03 -1.10 -1.69
N GLU A 403 6.42 0.16 -1.81
CA GLU A 403 5.62 1.22 -2.43
C GLU A 403 5.68 1.13 -3.95
N ARG A 404 4.56 1.49 -4.61
CA ARG A 404 4.48 1.62 -6.06
C ARG A 404 4.69 3.08 -6.48
N PRO A 405 5.46 3.36 -7.54
CA PRO A 405 5.41 4.65 -8.22
C PRO A 405 4.04 4.87 -8.90
N VAL A 406 3.34 5.94 -8.55
CA VAL A 406 2.00 6.26 -9.09
C VAL A 406 2.03 7.57 -9.89
N ALA A 407 1.00 7.84 -10.69
CA ALA A 407 0.95 9.03 -11.53
C ALA A 407 0.87 10.34 -10.74
N ASN A 408 -0.05 10.41 -9.77
CA ASN A 408 -0.26 11.59 -8.96
C ASN A 408 -0.70 11.25 -7.53
N GLN A 409 -0.63 12.28 -6.68
CA GLN A 409 -0.90 12.24 -5.26
C GLN A 409 -1.61 13.51 -4.80
N LEU A 410 -2.30 13.41 -3.66
CA LEU A 410 -2.84 14.54 -2.91
C LEU A 410 -2.09 14.71 -1.59
N GLY A 411 -1.58 15.91 -1.35
CA GLY A 411 -0.73 16.25 -0.23
C GLY A 411 -1.28 17.34 0.68
N VAL A 412 -0.74 17.41 1.89
CA VAL A 412 -1.00 18.44 2.89
C VAL A 412 0.31 19.11 3.28
N ARG A 413 0.37 20.43 3.12
CA ARG A 413 1.47 21.28 3.56
C ARG A 413 0.99 22.24 4.65
N ILE A 414 1.84 22.50 5.64
CA ILE A 414 1.63 23.61 6.57
C ILE A 414 2.62 24.71 6.19
N ALA A 415 2.12 25.79 5.62
CA ALA A 415 2.92 26.96 5.34
C ALA A 415 3.30 27.67 6.64
N ALA A 416 4.55 28.14 6.73
CA ALA A 416 4.96 29.01 7.83
C ALA A 416 4.08 30.27 7.82
N GLN A 417 3.50 30.61 8.96
CA GLN A 417 2.80 31.88 9.13
C GLN A 417 3.86 32.99 9.08
N ARG A 418 3.74 33.89 8.11
CA ARG A 418 4.62 35.07 8.01
C ARG A 418 4.13 36.17 8.94
#